data_AF-A0A444UZM9-F1
#
_entry.id   AF-A0A444UZM9-F1
#
_cell.length_a   1.000
_cell.length_b   1.000
_cell.length_c   1.000
_cell.angle_alpha   90.00
_cell.angle_beta   90.00
_cell.angle_gamma   90.00
#
_symmetry.space_group_name_H-M   'P 1'
#
loop_
_entity.id
_entity.type
_entity.pdbx_description
1 polymer ?
#
loop_
_entity_poly.entity_id
_entity_poly.type
_entity_poly.pdbx_seq_one_letter_code
_entity_poly.pdbx_strand_id
1 'polypeptide(L)'
;MGRDFTIFRSLGQRNSIRTEQHDSRWLNEPKFNSAFWVPESENPDDDKIFFFFRETAVEGQGLGKSTYSRIGQLCRNDVGGQRSLVNKWTSFLKTRLICSVPGSDGSDTYFDELRDVFLLQTRDRKNPLVYTIFSTSSSVFKGSAVCIYTMNDIRRAFLGPFAHKEGPNYQWVPFQGKVPYPRPGMCPSKTFGSFESTKQFPDDVIQFARHHPLMYNPVYPLNRRPVFVRTNAEHSFTQIAVDRVAAADGQYDVMFIGTGGILDVL
;
A
#
# COMPACT_ATOMS: atom_id res chain seq x y z
N MET A 1 -0.23 7.23 -25.68
CA MET A 1 -0.98 6.02 -25.31
C MET A 1 -0.62 5.42 -23.92
N GLY A 2 0.05 6.13 -23.00
CA GLY A 2 0.48 5.55 -21.70
C GLY A 2 0.16 6.38 -20.46
N ARG A 3 -1.03 7.01 -20.39
CA ARG A 3 -1.42 7.88 -19.24
C ARG A 3 -2.60 7.34 -18.42
N ASP A 4 -3.27 6.27 -18.88
CA ASP A 4 -4.37 5.62 -18.14
C ASP A 4 -3.81 4.45 -17.31
N PHE A 5 -3.21 4.78 -16.17
CA PHE A 5 -2.74 3.77 -15.22
C PHE A 5 -3.92 3.20 -14.42
N THR A 6 -3.98 1.88 -14.27
CA THR A 6 -5.10 1.24 -13.57
C THR A 6 -4.70 -0.05 -12.88
N ILE A 7 -5.39 -0.37 -11.78
CA ILE A 7 -5.43 -1.73 -11.23
C ILE A 7 -6.64 -2.42 -11.85
N PHE A 8 -6.37 -3.50 -12.60
CA PHE A 8 -7.37 -4.23 -13.38
C PHE A 8 -7.50 -5.67 -12.90
N ARG A 9 -8.73 -6.17 -12.81
CA ARG A 9 -9.00 -7.61 -12.80
C ARG A 9 -9.64 -7.99 -14.12
N SER A 10 -8.87 -8.68 -14.94
CA SER A 10 -9.30 -9.36 -16.16
C SER A 10 -9.47 -10.86 -15.90
N LEU A 11 -10.12 -11.53 -16.85
CA LEU A 11 -10.25 -12.98 -16.94
C LEU A 11 -11.20 -13.58 -15.88
N GLY A 12 -11.82 -14.71 -16.25
CA GLY A 12 -12.85 -15.38 -15.46
C GLY A 12 -14.29 -15.08 -15.92
N GLN A 13 -15.26 -15.59 -15.18
CA GLN A 13 -16.70 -15.49 -15.51
C GLN A 13 -17.34 -14.14 -15.16
N ARG A 14 -16.60 -13.26 -14.47
CA ARG A 14 -17.10 -11.96 -13.98
C ARG A 14 -16.70 -10.86 -14.96
N ASN A 15 -17.50 -9.81 -15.02
CA ASN A 15 -17.13 -8.58 -15.71
C ASN A 15 -15.78 -8.07 -15.19
N SER A 16 -14.98 -7.52 -16.10
CA SER A 16 -13.71 -6.90 -15.75
C SER A 16 -13.94 -5.69 -14.84
N ILE A 17 -13.05 -5.50 -13.87
CA ILE A 17 -13.12 -4.40 -12.90
C ILE A 17 -11.85 -3.58 -12.92
N ARG A 18 -11.98 -2.27 -12.76
CA ARG A 18 -10.87 -1.33 -12.79
C ARG A 18 -10.96 -0.22 -11.76
N THR A 19 -9.87 0.50 -11.54
CA THR A 19 -9.90 1.78 -10.80
C THR A 19 -10.61 2.87 -11.60
N GLU A 20 -11.10 3.91 -10.90
CA GLU A 20 -11.60 5.12 -11.56
C GLU A 20 -10.55 5.72 -12.50
N GLN A 21 -11.01 6.20 -13.65
CA GLN A 21 -10.18 6.78 -14.69
C GLN A 21 -10.02 8.27 -14.46
N HIS A 22 -8.83 8.79 -14.76
CA HIS A 22 -8.55 10.23 -14.73
C HIS A 22 -8.85 10.90 -13.38
N ASP A 23 -8.75 10.15 -12.28
CA ASP A 23 -8.89 10.65 -10.91
C ASP A 23 -7.59 10.46 -10.13
N SER A 24 -6.84 11.54 -9.92
CA SER A 24 -5.56 11.53 -9.23
C SER A 24 -5.68 11.13 -7.75
N ARG A 25 -6.87 11.21 -7.14
CA ARG A 25 -7.09 10.71 -5.78
C ARG A 25 -6.92 9.20 -5.74
N TRP A 26 -7.34 8.51 -6.80
CA TRP A 26 -7.22 7.05 -6.93
C TRP A 26 -5.78 6.65 -7.25
N LEU A 27 -5.26 7.13 -8.38
CA LEU A 27 -3.92 6.82 -8.85
C LEU A 27 -3.35 8.02 -9.61
N ASN A 28 -2.15 8.47 -9.25
CA ASN A 28 -1.54 9.65 -9.87
C ASN A 28 -0.14 9.36 -10.42
N GLU A 29 -0.05 9.07 -11.72
CA GLU A 29 1.19 8.68 -12.40
C GLU A 29 1.92 7.51 -11.68
N PRO A 30 1.23 6.42 -11.27
CA PRO A 30 1.85 5.38 -10.47
C PRO A 30 2.86 4.54 -11.26
N LYS A 31 3.83 3.98 -10.53
CA LYS A 31 4.71 2.89 -10.96
C LYS A 31 4.46 1.70 -10.04
N PHE A 32 3.80 0.68 -10.58
CA PHE A 32 3.50 -0.55 -9.86
C PHE A 32 4.76 -1.41 -9.68
N ASN A 33 4.87 -2.05 -8.52
CA ASN A 33 5.93 -3.02 -8.23
C ASN A 33 5.38 -4.44 -8.18
N SER A 34 4.44 -4.70 -7.28
CA SER A 34 3.95 -6.06 -7.00
C SER A 34 2.52 -6.07 -6.46
N ALA A 35 1.89 -7.24 -6.49
CA ALA A 35 0.58 -7.48 -5.90
C ALA A 35 0.55 -8.84 -5.23
N PHE A 36 -0.04 -8.92 -4.04
CA PHE A 36 -0.06 -10.14 -3.25
C PHE A 36 -1.42 -10.41 -2.63
N TRP A 37 -1.81 -11.67 -2.63
CA TRP A 37 -2.99 -12.14 -1.91
C TRP A 37 -2.61 -12.48 -0.47
N VAL A 38 -3.33 -11.91 0.49
CA VAL A 38 -3.20 -12.22 1.92
C VAL A 38 -4.60 -12.52 2.48
N PRO A 39 -4.80 -13.68 3.12
CA PRO A 39 -6.04 -13.95 3.84
C PRO A 39 -6.14 -13.06 5.08
N GLU A 40 -7.33 -12.55 5.38
CA GLU A 40 -7.55 -11.71 6.57
C GLU A 40 -8.20 -12.49 7.73
N SER A 41 -8.88 -13.59 7.43
CA SER A 41 -9.52 -14.48 8.41
C SER A 41 -9.54 -15.92 7.88
N GLU A 42 -10.21 -16.83 8.59
CA GLU A 42 -10.48 -18.18 8.07
C GLU A 42 -11.57 -18.19 6.99
N ASN A 43 -12.35 -17.10 6.87
CA ASN A 43 -13.34 -16.93 5.81
C ASN A 43 -12.68 -16.34 4.55
N PRO A 44 -12.67 -17.05 3.41
CA PRO A 44 -12.13 -16.54 2.15
C PRO A 44 -12.82 -15.29 1.60
N ASP A 45 -14.04 -14.97 2.05
CA ASP A 45 -14.72 -13.71 1.68
C ASP A 45 -13.97 -12.47 2.19
N ASP A 46 -13.16 -12.61 3.25
CA ASP A 46 -12.38 -11.53 3.83
C ASP A 46 -11.02 -11.34 3.13
N ASP A 47 -10.67 -12.22 2.18
CA ASP A 47 -9.41 -12.18 1.44
C ASP A 47 -9.18 -10.82 0.78
N LYS A 48 -7.95 -10.30 0.94
CA LYS A 48 -7.52 -9.05 0.30
C LYS A 48 -6.34 -9.26 -0.64
N ILE A 49 -6.28 -8.41 -1.65
CA ILE A 49 -5.12 -8.22 -2.51
C ILE A 49 -4.47 -6.89 -2.15
N PHE A 50 -3.18 -6.93 -1.84
CA PHE A 50 -2.38 -5.77 -1.53
C PHE A 50 -1.48 -5.42 -2.72
N PHE A 51 -1.56 -4.18 -3.19
CA PHE A 51 -0.76 -3.64 -4.29
C PHE A 51 0.31 -2.71 -3.75
N PHE A 52 1.54 -2.89 -4.19
CA PHE A 52 2.67 -2.05 -3.82
C PHE A 52 3.11 -1.22 -5.03
N PHE A 53 3.21 0.08 -4.85
CA PHE A 53 3.53 1.01 -5.92
C PHE A 53 4.06 2.33 -5.36
N ARG A 54 4.61 3.18 -6.22
CA ARG A 54 4.89 4.59 -5.91
C ARG A 54 4.13 5.48 -6.86
N GLU A 55 3.77 6.68 -6.44
CA GLU A 55 3.01 7.63 -7.25
C GLU A 55 3.36 9.08 -6.91
N THR A 56 2.93 10.02 -7.75
CA THR A 56 3.01 11.45 -7.45
C THR A 56 1.98 11.78 -6.36
N ALA A 57 2.45 12.19 -5.18
CA ALA A 57 1.60 12.46 -4.01
C ALA A 57 0.66 13.64 -4.26
N VAL A 58 -0.63 13.44 -3.97
CA VAL A 58 -1.65 14.52 -4.01
C VAL A 58 -1.72 15.29 -2.70
N GLU A 59 -1.17 14.71 -1.63
CA GLU A 59 -1.05 15.28 -0.29
C GLU A 59 0.36 15.77 0.06
N GLY A 60 1.29 15.67 -0.91
CA GLY A 60 2.61 16.25 -0.75
C GLY A 60 2.52 17.75 -0.46
N GLN A 61 3.23 18.19 0.57
CA GLN A 61 3.32 19.60 0.94
C GLN A 61 4.56 20.25 0.29
N GLY A 62 4.46 21.50 -0.14
CA GLY A 62 5.58 22.31 -0.62
C GLY A 62 5.61 22.61 -2.12
N LEU A 63 6.68 23.28 -2.57
CA LEU A 63 6.91 23.63 -3.97
C LEU A 63 7.56 22.45 -4.70
N GLY A 64 6.77 21.60 -5.35
CA GLY A 64 7.28 20.56 -6.24
C GLY A 64 6.45 19.28 -6.26
N LYS A 65 6.82 18.38 -7.17
CA LYS A 65 6.26 17.02 -7.21
C LYS A 65 6.97 16.15 -6.16
N SER A 66 6.22 15.60 -5.22
CA SER A 66 6.72 14.59 -4.28
C SER A 66 6.29 13.20 -4.74
N THR A 67 7.21 12.24 -4.78
CA THR A 67 6.88 10.82 -4.94
C THR A 67 6.58 10.25 -3.57
N TYR A 68 5.48 9.52 -3.39
CA TYR A 68 5.26 8.67 -2.21
C TYR A 68 5.09 7.22 -2.59
N SER A 69 5.67 6.36 -1.76
CA SER A 69 5.44 4.93 -1.81
C SER A 69 4.13 4.56 -1.10
N ARG A 70 3.42 3.59 -1.67
CA ARG A 70 2.06 3.22 -1.30
C ARG A 70 1.91 1.72 -1.15
N ILE A 71 1.02 1.37 -0.23
CA ILE A 71 0.31 0.11 -0.25
C ILE A 71 -1.17 0.40 -0.49
N GLY A 72 -1.77 -0.31 -1.44
CA GLY A 72 -3.21 -0.31 -1.70
C GLY A 72 -3.84 -1.65 -1.32
N GLN A 73 -5.07 -1.65 -0.85
CA GLN A 73 -5.86 -2.87 -0.60
C GLN A 73 -7.07 -2.95 -1.52
N LEU A 74 -7.48 -4.18 -1.84
CA LEU A 74 -8.71 -4.53 -2.53
C LEU A 74 -9.30 -5.80 -1.93
N CYS A 75 -10.61 -5.86 -1.77
CA CYS A 75 -11.30 -7.10 -1.45
C CYS A 75 -11.29 -8.01 -2.68
N ARG A 76 -10.85 -9.26 -2.51
CA ARG A 76 -10.73 -10.22 -3.60
C ARG A 76 -12.08 -10.49 -4.27
N ASN A 77 -13.14 -10.51 -3.48
CA ASN A 77 -14.52 -10.77 -3.92
C ASN A 77 -15.29 -9.52 -4.37
N ASP A 78 -14.66 -8.34 -4.43
CA ASP A 78 -15.29 -7.10 -4.92
C ASP A 78 -15.78 -7.27 -6.37
N VAL A 79 -17.03 -6.89 -6.63
CA VAL A 79 -17.71 -7.00 -7.94
C VAL A 79 -18.20 -5.66 -8.48
N GLY A 80 -17.78 -4.56 -7.86
CA GLY A 80 -18.24 -3.21 -8.19
C GLY A 80 -19.59 -2.87 -7.58
N GLY A 81 -20.02 -1.62 -7.80
CA GLY A 81 -21.31 -1.12 -7.33
C GLY A 81 -22.45 -1.39 -8.31
N GLN A 82 -23.69 -1.25 -7.83
CA GLN A 82 -24.90 -1.53 -8.63
C GLN A 82 -25.27 -0.40 -9.59
N ARG A 83 -25.21 0.86 -9.12
CA ARG A 83 -25.60 2.06 -9.90
C ARG A 83 -24.41 2.99 -10.15
N SER A 84 -23.65 3.26 -9.09
CA SER A 84 -22.38 3.98 -9.11
C SER A 84 -21.22 2.99 -9.02
N LEU A 85 -20.03 3.37 -9.50
CA LEU A 85 -18.85 2.49 -9.58
C LEU A 85 -19.15 1.13 -10.27
N VAL A 86 -20.00 1.14 -11.30
CA VAL A 86 -20.29 -0.06 -12.10
C VAL A 86 -19.00 -0.53 -12.77
N ASN A 87 -18.65 -1.80 -12.55
CA ASN A 87 -17.39 -2.42 -13.01
C ASN A 87 -16.14 -1.62 -12.56
N LYS A 88 -16.23 -0.93 -11.42
CA LYS A 88 -15.11 -0.26 -10.76
C LYS A 88 -14.97 -0.75 -9.33
N TRP A 89 -13.76 -0.77 -8.80
CA TRP A 89 -13.52 -1.19 -7.41
C TRP A 89 -14.34 -0.35 -6.44
N THR A 90 -14.85 -0.96 -5.37
CA THR A 90 -15.58 -0.28 -4.29
C THR A 90 -14.84 -0.36 -2.96
N SER A 91 -13.88 -1.30 -2.86
CA SER A 91 -13.06 -1.57 -1.69
C SER A 91 -11.64 -1.01 -1.77
N PHE A 92 -11.31 -0.26 -2.84
CA PHE A 92 -9.98 0.31 -3.04
C PHE A 92 -9.66 1.36 -1.99
N LEU A 93 -8.60 1.13 -1.23
CA LEU A 93 -7.98 2.11 -0.35
C LEU A 93 -6.47 2.06 -0.53
N LYS A 94 -5.78 3.19 -0.34
CA LYS A 94 -4.33 3.29 -0.33
C LYS A 94 -3.84 4.10 0.85
N THR A 95 -2.64 3.80 1.31
CA THR A 95 -1.94 4.58 2.35
C THR A 95 -0.44 4.68 2.03
N ARG A 96 0.24 5.69 2.59
CA ARG A 96 1.68 5.89 2.45
C ARG A 96 2.45 4.82 3.25
N LEU A 97 3.46 4.22 2.63
CA LEU A 97 4.53 3.52 3.34
C LEU A 97 5.65 4.53 3.63
N ILE A 98 6.00 4.69 4.90
CA ILE A 98 7.14 5.52 5.31
C ILE A 98 8.34 4.61 5.52
N CYS A 99 9.48 4.96 4.94
CA CYS A 99 10.78 4.40 5.31
C CYS A 99 11.72 5.60 5.53
N SER A 100 12.02 5.92 6.79
CA SER A 100 12.84 7.07 7.15
C SER A 100 13.82 6.75 8.27
N VAL A 101 14.92 7.51 8.29
CA VAL A 101 15.85 7.57 9.40
C VAL A 101 15.64 8.89 10.13
N PRO A 102 15.19 8.88 11.39
CA PRO A 102 15.10 10.10 12.19
C PRO A 102 16.48 10.70 12.44
N GLY A 103 16.65 11.97 12.07
CA GLY A 103 17.85 12.78 12.29
C GLY A 103 17.94 13.31 13.72
N SER A 104 19.15 13.72 14.11
CA SER A 104 19.44 14.29 15.44
C SER A 104 18.85 15.70 15.64
N ASP A 105 18.62 16.42 14.55
CA ASP A 105 18.00 17.74 14.48
C ASP A 105 16.46 17.70 14.45
N GLY A 106 15.87 16.50 14.50
CA GLY A 106 14.43 16.28 14.38
C GLY A 106 13.93 16.19 12.93
N SER A 107 14.83 16.29 11.94
CA SER A 107 14.49 16.11 10.52
C SER A 107 14.66 14.65 10.11
N ASP A 108 13.60 14.05 9.58
CA ASP A 108 13.65 12.69 9.05
C ASP A 108 14.24 12.66 7.63
N THR A 109 15.15 11.72 7.37
CA THR A 109 15.61 11.40 6.01
C THR A 109 14.74 10.30 5.41
N TYR A 110 13.98 10.62 4.37
CA TYR A 110 13.01 9.72 3.73
C TYR A 110 13.58 8.98 2.50
N PHE A 111 13.17 7.73 2.35
CA PHE A 111 13.40 6.90 1.17
C PHE A 111 12.04 6.58 0.54
N ASP A 112 11.56 7.45 -0.34
CA ASP A 112 10.20 7.36 -0.89
C ASP A 112 10.12 6.62 -2.24
N GLU A 113 11.24 6.16 -2.80
CA GLU A 113 11.29 5.49 -4.09
C GLU A 113 11.28 3.96 -3.92
N LEU A 114 10.09 3.36 -3.79
CA LEU A 114 9.94 1.91 -3.73
C LEU A 114 10.56 1.23 -4.97
N ARG A 115 11.41 0.25 -4.73
CA ARG A 115 12.11 -0.54 -5.76
C ARG A 115 11.64 -1.97 -5.82
N ASP A 116 11.54 -2.63 -4.67
CA ASP A 116 11.12 -4.03 -4.60
C ASP A 116 10.41 -4.39 -3.30
N VAL A 117 9.62 -5.45 -3.32
CA VAL A 117 8.85 -5.96 -2.18
C VAL A 117 8.91 -7.47 -2.14
N PHE A 118 9.25 -8.01 -0.97
CA PHE A 118 9.25 -9.44 -0.69
C PHE A 118 8.36 -9.75 0.52
N LEU A 119 7.45 -10.72 0.37
CA LEU A 119 6.63 -11.21 1.46
C LEU A 119 7.24 -12.46 2.06
N LEU A 120 7.78 -12.32 3.27
CA LEU A 120 8.25 -13.46 4.05
C LEU A 120 7.06 -14.07 4.79
N GLN A 121 6.63 -15.25 4.34
CA GLN A 121 5.55 -16.00 4.98
C GLN A 121 5.95 -16.41 6.40
N THR A 122 5.08 -16.15 7.36
CA THR A 122 5.25 -16.65 8.73
C THR A 122 4.40 -17.90 8.94
N ARG A 123 4.43 -18.47 10.16
CA ARG A 123 3.55 -19.60 10.52
C ARG A 123 2.07 -19.24 10.38
N ASP A 124 1.73 -17.97 10.60
CA ASP A 124 0.39 -17.44 10.35
C ASP A 124 0.35 -16.78 8.96
N ARG A 125 -0.33 -17.43 8.02
CA ARG A 125 -0.48 -16.95 6.62
C ARG A 125 -1.19 -15.60 6.53
N LYS A 126 -1.93 -15.21 7.57
CA LYS A 126 -2.57 -13.88 7.65
C LYS A 126 -1.57 -12.79 8.03
N ASN A 127 -0.38 -13.15 8.51
CA ASN A 127 0.61 -12.20 9.00
C ASN A 127 2.00 -12.45 8.39
N PRO A 128 2.17 -12.37 7.06
CA PRO A 128 3.50 -12.28 6.47
C PRO A 128 4.21 -10.98 6.88
N LEU A 129 5.55 -11.02 6.91
CA LEU A 129 6.37 -9.81 7.04
C LEU A 129 6.61 -9.23 5.65
N VAL A 130 6.46 -7.90 5.52
CA VAL A 130 6.65 -7.19 4.26
C VAL A 130 8.03 -6.55 4.24
N TYR A 131 8.98 -7.16 3.56
CA TYR A 131 10.30 -6.59 3.29
C TYR A 131 10.23 -5.70 2.06
N THR A 132 10.87 -4.55 2.13
CA THR A 132 10.80 -3.54 1.07
C THR A 132 12.16 -2.90 0.88
N ILE A 133 12.52 -2.66 -0.38
CA ILE A 133 13.65 -1.79 -0.74
C ILE A 133 13.10 -0.44 -1.16
N PHE A 134 13.67 0.61 -0.59
CA PHE A 134 13.49 1.98 -1.03
C PHE A 134 14.81 2.60 -1.46
N SER A 135 14.73 3.58 -2.36
CA SER A 135 15.83 4.52 -2.61
C SER A 135 15.44 5.94 -2.23
N THR A 136 16.42 6.82 -2.12
CA THR A 136 16.20 8.27 -2.06
C THR A 136 15.59 8.77 -3.38
N SER A 137 14.82 9.87 -3.29
CA SER A 137 14.27 10.57 -4.47
C SER A 137 15.26 11.57 -5.07
N SER A 138 16.30 11.95 -4.32
CA SER A 138 17.33 12.89 -4.77
C SER A 138 18.18 12.29 -5.90
N SER A 139 18.43 13.10 -6.93
CA SER A 139 19.40 12.77 -7.98
C SER A 139 20.86 12.90 -7.53
N VAL A 140 21.11 13.68 -6.48
CA VAL A 140 22.45 13.98 -5.95
C VAL A 140 22.79 13.01 -4.83
N PHE A 141 21.89 12.86 -3.86
CA PHE A 141 22.10 11.97 -2.72
C PHE A 141 21.56 10.58 -3.05
N LYS A 142 22.46 9.64 -3.31
CA LYS A 142 22.12 8.23 -3.53
C LYS A 142 22.13 7.47 -2.21
N GLY A 143 20.97 6.98 -1.82
CA GLY A 143 20.79 6.10 -0.68
C GLY A 143 19.78 5.00 -0.98
N SER A 144 19.95 3.86 -0.32
CA SER A 144 18.99 2.75 -0.31
C SER A 144 18.73 2.31 1.12
N ALA A 145 17.51 1.85 1.39
CA ALA A 145 17.11 1.38 2.71
C ALA A 145 16.22 0.13 2.57
N VAL A 146 16.36 -0.78 3.53
CA VAL A 146 15.45 -1.92 3.71
C VAL A 146 14.56 -1.64 4.91
N CYS A 147 13.25 -1.67 4.69
CA CYS A 147 12.25 -1.50 5.72
C CYS A 147 11.36 -2.75 5.80
N ILE A 148 10.94 -3.11 7.02
CA ILE A 148 10.05 -4.23 7.29
C ILE A 148 8.73 -3.67 7.82
N TYR A 149 7.59 -4.13 7.31
CA TYR A 149 6.27 -3.77 7.82
C TYR A 149 5.51 -5.00 8.28
N THR A 150 4.65 -4.80 9.28
CA THR A 150 3.74 -5.84 9.78
C THR A 150 2.34 -5.65 9.20
N MET A 151 1.64 -6.76 8.96
CA MET A 151 0.23 -6.68 8.54
C MET A 151 -0.66 -6.02 9.60
N ASN A 152 -0.30 -6.08 10.88
CA ASN A 152 -1.02 -5.39 11.95
C ASN A 152 -0.98 -3.87 11.80
N ASP A 153 0.18 -3.30 11.51
CA ASP A 153 0.31 -1.85 11.29
C ASP A 153 -0.37 -1.41 9.99
N ILE A 154 -0.27 -2.23 8.94
CA ILE A 154 -0.97 -2.01 7.67
C ILE A 154 -2.48 -1.97 7.88
N ARG A 155 -3.05 -2.97 8.57
CA ARG A 155 -4.49 -3.01 8.90
C ARG A 155 -4.91 -1.82 9.75
N ARG A 156 -4.10 -1.45 10.76
CA ARG A 156 -4.37 -0.29 11.60
C ARG A 156 -4.48 1.00 10.79
N ALA A 157 -3.59 1.21 9.80
CA ALA A 157 -3.68 2.36 8.92
C ALA A 157 -4.97 2.33 8.06
N PHE A 158 -5.33 1.17 7.50
CA PHE A 158 -6.57 1.03 6.72
C PHE A 158 -7.85 1.13 7.54
N LEU A 159 -7.80 0.82 8.84
CA LEU A 159 -8.89 1.03 9.79
C LEU A 159 -8.93 2.46 10.38
N GLY A 160 -7.88 3.25 10.15
CA GLY A 160 -7.75 4.62 10.62
C GLY A 160 -8.62 5.64 9.89
N PRO A 161 -8.36 6.95 10.10
CA PRO A 161 -9.10 8.01 9.43
C PRO A 161 -8.79 8.06 7.93
N PHE A 162 -9.82 8.30 7.12
CA PHE A 162 -9.66 8.63 5.71
C PHE A 162 -9.05 10.03 5.57
N ALA A 163 -8.23 10.23 4.53
CA ALA A 163 -7.73 11.56 4.18
C ALA A 163 -8.85 12.36 3.50
N HIS A 164 -9.03 13.60 3.92
CA HIS A 164 -10.10 14.47 3.45
C HIS A 164 -9.60 15.88 3.17
N LYS A 165 -10.26 16.57 2.22
CA LYS A 165 -10.11 18.01 2.00
C LYS A 165 -11.45 18.61 1.61
N GLU A 166 -11.78 19.76 2.19
CA GLU A 166 -13.03 20.49 1.92
C GLU A 166 -13.06 21.09 0.50
N GLY A 167 -11.88 21.33 -0.09
CA GLY A 167 -11.78 21.87 -1.44
C GLY A 167 -10.38 21.76 -2.03
N PRO A 168 -10.17 22.22 -3.27
CA PRO A 168 -8.89 22.06 -3.98
C PRO A 168 -7.70 22.70 -3.26
N ASN A 169 -7.92 23.84 -2.60
CA ASN A 169 -6.89 24.64 -1.93
C ASN A 169 -6.75 24.36 -0.43
N TYR A 170 -7.55 23.43 0.10
CA TYR A 170 -7.49 23.06 1.52
C TYR A 170 -6.41 22.02 1.76
N GLN A 171 -5.81 22.07 2.94
CA GLN A 171 -4.89 21.04 3.40
C GLN A 171 -5.61 19.71 3.62
N TRP A 172 -4.88 18.62 3.44
CA TRP A 172 -5.38 17.29 3.80
C TRP A 172 -5.47 17.16 5.31
N VAL A 173 -6.64 16.73 5.78
CA VAL A 173 -6.96 16.54 7.19
C VAL A 173 -7.56 15.14 7.41
N PRO A 174 -7.51 14.59 8.63
CA PRO A 174 -8.23 13.36 8.93
C PRO A 174 -9.74 13.61 8.89
N PHE A 175 -10.49 12.77 8.17
CA PHE A 175 -11.94 12.86 8.11
C PHE A 175 -12.56 12.70 9.50
N GLN A 176 -13.33 13.70 9.95
CA GLN A 176 -14.01 13.73 11.26
C GLN A 176 -15.52 13.48 11.18
N GLY A 177 -16.08 13.36 9.97
CA GLY A 177 -17.51 13.14 9.78
C GLY A 177 -17.93 11.71 10.09
N LYS A 178 -19.23 11.44 9.93
CA LYS A 178 -19.79 10.08 10.06
C LYS A 178 -19.33 9.23 8.87
N VAL A 179 -18.58 8.16 9.15
CA VAL A 179 -18.24 7.14 8.16
C VAL A 179 -19.46 6.26 7.90
N PRO A 180 -19.86 6.01 6.64
CA PRO A 180 -21.04 5.20 6.33
C PRO A 180 -20.82 3.71 6.64
N TYR A 181 -21.91 2.94 6.73
CA TYR A 181 -21.89 1.51 7.04
C TYR A 181 -22.43 0.69 5.86
N PRO A 182 -21.76 -0.42 5.45
CA PRO A 182 -20.50 -0.93 5.98
C PRO A 182 -19.35 0.04 5.72
N ARG A 183 -18.36 0.04 6.62
CA ARG A 183 -17.17 0.89 6.49
C ARG A 183 -16.51 0.65 5.12
N PRO A 184 -16.30 1.70 4.30
CA PRO A 184 -15.58 1.59 3.03
C PRO A 184 -14.23 0.86 3.18
N GLY A 185 -13.98 -0.10 2.30
CA GLY A 185 -12.81 -0.99 2.36
C GLY A 185 -13.00 -2.30 3.14
N MET A 186 -14.18 -2.56 3.73
CA MET A 186 -14.57 -3.89 4.21
C MET A 186 -15.08 -4.77 3.06
N CYS A 187 -14.80 -6.07 3.15
CA CYS A 187 -15.25 -7.03 2.15
C CYS A 187 -16.69 -7.46 2.44
N PRO A 188 -17.53 -7.67 1.42
CA PRO A 188 -18.82 -8.33 1.63
C PRO A 188 -18.56 -9.75 2.12
N SER A 189 -19.37 -10.22 3.06
CA SER A 189 -19.18 -11.51 3.72
C SER A 189 -20.53 -12.19 3.91
N LYS A 190 -20.62 -13.47 3.54
CA LYS A 190 -21.85 -14.26 3.71
C LYS A 190 -22.08 -14.73 5.14
N THR A 191 -21.02 -14.76 5.96
CA THR A 191 -21.08 -15.31 7.32
C THR A 191 -21.36 -14.22 8.36
N PHE A 192 -20.73 -13.05 8.19
CA PHE A 192 -20.76 -11.98 9.17
C PHE A 192 -20.90 -10.64 8.46
N GLY A 193 -22.14 -10.23 8.20
CA GLY A 193 -22.46 -8.95 7.56
C GLY A 193 -23.87 -8.91 7.02
N SER A 194 -24.38 -7.71 6.74
CA SER A 194 -25.70 -7.52 6.11
C SER A 194 -25.65 -7.64 4.58
N PHE A 195 -24.46 -7.82 3.99
CA PHE A 195 -24.23 -7.68 2.55
C PHE A 195 -23.34 -8.82 2.02
N GLU A 196 -23.88 -9.62 1.12
CA GLU A 196 -23.18 -10.75 0.49
C GLU A 196 -22.40 -10.33 -0.78
N SER A 197 -22.63 -9.10 -1.26
CA SER A 197 -22.01 -8.58 -2.48
C SER A 197 -21.84 -7.06 -2.40
N THR A 198 -20.77 -6.54 -3.01
CA THR A 198 -20.54 -5.09 -3.11
C THR A 198 -21.62 -4.36 -3.91
N LYS A 199 -22.37 -5.08 -4.76
CA LYS A 199 -23.55 -4.52 -5.45
C LYS A 199 -24.70 -4.17 -4.50
N GLN A 200 -24.74 -4.78 -3.32
CA GLN A 200 -25.78 -4.51 -2.32
C GLN A 200 -25.39 -3.35 -1.39
N PHE A 201 -24.16 -2.83 -1.48
CA PHE A 201 -23.74 -1.71 -0.65
C PHE A 201 -24.59 -0.45 -0.91
N PRO A 202 -25.00 0.27 0.14
CA PRO A 202 -25.76 1.51 0.01
C PRO A 202 -25.04 2.59 -0.81
N ASP A 203 -25.80 3.50 -1.42
CA ASP A 203 -25.28 4.55 -2.30
C ASP A 203 -24.31 5.50 -1.56
N ASP A 204 -24.52 5.77 -0.27
CA ASP A 204 -23.63 6.63 0.55
C ASP A 204 -22.26 5.99 0.79
N VAL A 205 -22.19 4.66 1.00
CA VAL A 205 -20.94 3.89 1.09
C VAL A 205 -20.16 3.97 -0.23
N ILE A 206 -20.84 3.73 -1.36
CA ILE A 206 -20.24 3.77 -2.68
C ILE A 206 -19.73 5.17 -3.02
N GLN A 207 -20.53 6.20 -2.73
CA GLN A 207 -20.14 7.58 -2.94
C GLN A 207 -18.97 7.98 -2.04
N PHE A 208 -18.96 7.55 -0.78
CA PHE A 208 -17.85 7.82 0.12
C PHE A 208 -16.55 7.19 -0.38
N ALA A 209 -16.58 5.90 -0.72
CA ALA A 209 -15.42 5.16 -1.22
C ALA A 209 -14.83 5.82 -2.48
N ARG A 210 -15.71 6.30 -3.39
CA ARG A 210 -15.30 7.01 -4.61
C ARG A 210 -14.46 8.26 -4.33
N HIS A 211 -14.77 8.98 -3.26
CA HIS A 211 -14.15 10.27 -2.94
C HIS A 211 -13.02 10.16 -1.90
N HIS A 212 -12.93 9.04 -1.18
CA HIS A 212 -11.96 8.82 -0.10
C HIS A 212 -11.11 7.55 -0.29
N PRO A 213 -10.39 7.38 -1.41
CA PRO A 213 -9.50 6.23 -1.61
C PRO A 213 -8.21 6.32 -0.78
N LEU A 214 -7.84 7.49 -0.24
CA LEU A 214 -6.60 7.70 0.51
C LEU A 214 -6.85 7.66 2.03
N MET A 215 -6.03 6.92 2.77
CA MET A 215 -5.99 6.97 4.23
C MET A 215 -5.08 8.10 4.72
N TYR A 216 -5.45 8.73 5.83
CA TYR A 216 -4.66 9.83 6.39
C TYR A 216 -3.41 9.34 7.12
N ASN A 217 -3.54 8.28 7.91
CA ASN A 217 -2.42 7.72 8.66
C ASN A 217 -1.51 6.89 7.74
N PRO A 218 -0.19 7.16 7.72
CA PRO A 218 0.78 6.32 7.02
C PRO A 218 1.06 5.03 7.80
N VAL A 219 1.75 4.10 7.15
CA VAL A 219 2.32 2.91 7.78
C VAL A 219 3.81 3.13 8.00
N TYR A 220 4.25 3.04 9.25
CA TYR A 220 5.66 3.09 9.63
C TYR A 220 6.26 1.68 9.66
N PRO A 221 7.58 1.54 9.43
CA PRO A 221 8.22 0.23 9.48
C PRO A 221 8.36 -0.21 10.94
N LEU A 222 8.70 -1.48 11.14
CA LEU A 222 9.03 -2.06 12.44
C LEU A 222 10.07 -1.17 13.13
N ASN A 223 9.85 -0.86 14.40
CA ASN A 223 10.70 0.05 15.19
C ASN A 223 10.84 1.48 14.62
N ARG A 224 9.99 1.87 13.67
CA ARG A 224 9.97 3.19 13.00
C ARG A 224 11.30 3.58 12.34
N ARG A 225 12.14 2.60 11.97
CA ARG A 225 13.42 2.80 11.29
C ARG A 225 13.68 1.66 10.29
N PRO A 226 14.49 1.87 9.24
CA PRO A 226 14.97 0.80 8.38
C PRO A 226 15.86 -0.18 9.15
N VAL A 227 15.84 -1.45 8.74
CA VAL A 227 16.73 -2.49 9.28
C VAL A 227 18.13 -2.44 8.67
N PHE A 228 18.24 -1.89 7.46
CA PHE A 228 19.51 -1.68 6.79
C PHE A 228 19.48 -0.41 5.95
N VAL A 229 20.58 0.34 5.94
CA VAL A 229 20.73 1.56 5.14
C VAL A 229 22.10 1.57 4.49
N ARG A 230 22.14 1.91 3.20
CA ARG A 230 23.38 2.16 2.47
C ARG A 230 23.31 3.52 1.80
N THR A 231 24.20 4.41 2.19
CA THR A 231 24.41 5.73 1.58
C THR A 231 25.78 5.78 0.91
N ASN A 232 25.98 6.72 -0.02
CA ASN A 232 27.27 6.95 -0.69
C ASN A 232 27.83 5.76 -1.47
N ALA A 233 26.97 4.83 -1.89
CA ALA A 233 27.33 3.73 -2.78
C ALA A 233 27.10 4.10 -4.25
N GLU A 234 27.92 3.56 -5.15
CA GLU A 234 27.78 3.80 -6.59
C GLU A 234 26.45 3.23 -7.14
N HIS A 235 26.01 2.10 -6.59
CA HIS A 235 24.80 1.38 -6.98
C HIS A 235 23.72 1.42 -5.90
N SER A 236 22.47 1.59 -6.33
CA SER A 236 21.29 1.47 -5.47
C SER A 236 20.81 0.02 -5.41
N PHE A 237 20.12 -0.32 -4.33
CA PHE A 237 19.39 -1.58 -4.18
C PHE A 237 18.28 -1.67 -5.22
N THR A 238 18.11 -2.85 -5.83
CA THR A 238 17.12 -3.07 -6.88
C THR A 238 16.13 -4.18 -6.59
N GLN A 239 16.56 -5.27 -5.94
CA GLN A 239 15.74 -6.46 -5.68
C GLN A 239 16.08 -7.06 -4.33
N ILE A 240 15.11 -7.71 -3.68
CA ILE A 240 15.30 -8.41 -2.41
C ILE A 240 14.62 -9.77 -2.43
N ALA A 241 15.31 -10.77 -1.91
CA ALA A 241 14.74 -12.03 -1.46
C ALA A 241 15.16 -12.29 -0.02
N VAL A 242 14.32 -12.95 0.77
CA VAL A 242 14.63 -13.25 2.17
C VAL A 242 14.36 -14.73 2.43
N ASP A 243 15.31 -15.40 3.08
CA ASP A 243 15.16 -16.77 3.53
C ASP A 243 15.21 -16.85 5.07
N ARG A 244 14.37 -17.69 5.66
CA ARG A 244 14.35 -17.91 7.11
C ARG A 244 15.11 -19.19 7.43
N VAL A 245 16.32 -19.03 7.92
CA VAL A 245 17.26 -20.13 8.18
C VAL A 245 17.28 -20.48 9.65
N ALA A 246 17.21 -21.77 9.96
CA ALA A 246 17.46 -22.29 11.30
C ALA A 246 18.96 -22.52 11.49
N ALA A 247 19.54 -21.87 12.49
CA ALA A 247 20.91 -22.03 12.95
C ALA A 247 20.93 -22.70 14.34
N ALA A 248 22.12 -23.07 14.83
CA ALA A 248 22.28 -23.77 16.10
C ALA A 248 21.77 -22.96 17.33
N ASP A 249 21.77 -21.64 17.22
CA ASP A 249 21.45 -20.66 18.25
C ASP A 249 20.11 -19.95 18.04
N GLY A 250 19.43 -20.16 16.90
CA GLY A 250 18.14 -19.52 16.64
C GLY A 250 17.68 -19.56 15.19
N GLN A 251 16.68 -18.74 14.88
CA GLN A 251 16.22 -18.51 13.50
C GLN A 251 16.60 -17.10 13.06
N TYR A 252 17.09 -17.00 11.83
CA TYR A 252 17.57 -15.76 11.24
C TYR A 252 16.90 -15.53 9.89
N ASP A 253 16.56 -14.28 9.60
CA ASP A 253 16.08 -13.85 8.30
C ASP A 253 17.27 -13.32 7.50
N VAL A 254 17.75 -14.11 6.54
CA VAL A 254 18.90 -13.77 5.67
C VAL A 254 18.39 -13.04 4.44
N MET A 255 18.88 -11.82 4.21
CA MET A 255 18.48 -10.95 3.11
C MET A 255 19.47 -11.03 1.96
N PHE A 256 18.97 -11.35 0.78
CA PHE A 256 19.71 -11.34 -0.49
C PHE A 256 19.31 -10.08 -1.27
N ILE A 257 20.22 -9.12 -1.37
CA ILE A 257 19.94 -7.80 -1.97
C ILE A 257 20.72 -7.65 -3.28
N GLY A 258 19.99 -7.50 -4.39
CA GLY A 258 20.57 -7.27 -5.71
C GLY A 258 20.95 -5.81 -5.94
N THR A 259 22.16 -5.57 -6.47
CA THR A 259 22.71 -4.25 -6.79
C THR A 259 23.56 -4.27 -8.06
N GLY A 260 23.04 -3.82 -9.20
CA GLY A 260 23.86 -3.56 -10.40
C GLY A 260 24.77 -4.70 -10.86
N GLY A 261 24.43 -5.96 -10.57
CA GLY A 261 25.23 -7.16 -10.86
C GLY A 261 25.90 -7.83 -9.65
N ILE A 262 25.85 -7.21 -8.46
CA ILE A 262 26.36 -7.75 -7.19
C ILE A 262 25.18 -8.21 -6.33
N LEU A 263 25.40 -9.27 -5.54
CA LEU A 263 24.48 -9.76 -4.53
C LEU A 263 25.08 -9.54 -3.15
N ASP A 264 24.46 -8.66 -2.37
CA ASP A 264 24.79 -8.49 -0.95
C ASP A 264 23.98 -9.51 -0.13
N VAL A 265 24.63 -10.23 0.78
CA VAL A 265 23.98 -11.16 1.72
C VAL A 265 24.14 -10.59 3.13
N LEU A 266 23.02 -10.33 3.79
CA LEU A 266 22.94 -9.68 5.10
C LEU A 266 22.13 -10.51 6.10
#